data_AF-N0BKH3-F1
#
_entry.id   AF-N0BKH3-F1
#
_cell.length_a   1.000
_cell.length_b   1.000
_cell.length_c   1.000
_cell.angle_alpha   90.00
_cell.angle_beta   90.00
_cell.angle_gamma   90.00
#
_symmetry.space_group_name_H-M   'P 1'
#
loop_
_entity.id
_entity.type
_entity.pdbx_description
1 polymer ?
#
loop_
_entity_poly.entity_id
_entity_poly.type
_entity_poly.pdbx_seq_one_letter_code
_entity_poly.pdbx_strand_id
1 'polypeptide(L)'
;MKGLVGRIYGNAGSTEFNFVVLEPKEVKRTDYIKVWNDSEGWVVAQVLDVIASTDLKETDVLKGRDAEREIYIAKAYVIGKRDENGLLRVPKTPFVPGENVFKAEKELIVDVLGLEKDGIYLGLIEDTDIRVNLDVNSLVQKHCCILAKTGSGKSYTAGVIIEELIERGVPLFIIDPHGEYASLKEPNRDEEEKMKIYGISPKGYGNKVRVYVPPNSPFANRADGILRLDGLNLSAEEIIELAGITNTTQQALLYQALKNLKGQEYTIEDIIDEVEQIKHSAKVALLGSLEKILESGLFGRDSTPVDILLQKERAIVLDMRGTPPEHQDLIVSRVCAKLFELRKREEVPPGMIVIEEAHNFIPERGMGKAVSTQVLRTIASEGRKFGLGLLVISQRPARVDKNVISQCNTQIILRVTNPNDLNAIKKGVEGLTAEMVDEIKRLPPGTALVVNPELENPIIVNIRTRKSRHGGASVSVVKGTEKKKRTERTAKVRDVKDKKEAKKEKKDSKKKSRKGFLRRMFG
;
A
#
# COMPACT_ATOMS: atom_id res chain seq x y z
N MET A 1 17.85 -1.37 37.41
CA MET A 1 17.04 -2.07 36.39
C MET A 1 17.15 -1.28 35.10
N LYS A 2 17.60 -1.88 34.00
CA LYS A 2 17.71 -1.15 32.72
C LYS A 2 16.31 -0.85 32.18
N GLY A 3 16.11 0.34 31.63
CA GLY A 3 14.88 0.70 30.92
C GLY A 3 13.70 1.17 31.78
N LEU A 4 13.91 1.46 33.08
CA LEU A 4 12.90 2.14 33.91
C LEU A 4 12.69 3.56 33.36
N VAL A 5 11.44 3.93 33.07
CA VAL A 5 11.11 5.24 32.50
C VAL A 5 10.10 6.02 33.32
N GLY A 6 9.38 5.36 34.24
CA GLY A 6 8.33 6.03 35.00
C GLY A 6 7.76 5.22 36.15
N ARG A 7 6.79 5.82 36.85
CA ARG A 7 5.98 5.16 37.89
C ARG A 7 4.53 5.57 37.80
N ILE A 8 3.61 4.61 37.92
CA ILE A 8 2.18 4.86 37.92
C ILE A 8 1.83 5.82 39.05
N TYR A 9 0.97 6.80 38.80
CA TYR A 9 0.46 7.69 39.84
C TYR A 9 -1.04 7.94 39.67
N GLY A 10 -1.69 8.31 40.78
CA GLY A 10 -3.12 8.58 40.79
C GLY A 10 -3.95 7.33 40.51
N ASN A 11 -5.16 7.54 39.97
CA ASN A 11 -6.05 6.45 39.61
C ASN A 11 -5.51 5.70 38.38
N ALA A 12 -5.41 4.38 38.49
CA ALA A 12 -5.02 3.48 37.42
C ALA A 12 -6.13 2.46 37.19
N GLY A 13 -6.65 2.41 35.96
CA GLY A 13 -7.62 1.41 35.52
C GLY A 13 -6.92 0.18 34.95
N SER A 14 -7.70 -0.74 34.37
CA SER A 14 -7.15 -1.91 33.68
C SER A 14 -6.85 -1.64 32.19
N THR A 15 -7.46 -0.58 31.63
CA THR A 15 -7.34 -0.18 30.21
C THR A 15 -6.49 1.08 30.01
N GLU A 16 -6.34 1.91 31.05
CA GLU A 16 -5.54 3.13 31.00
C GLU A 16 -4.99 3.48 32.37
N PHE A 17 -3.85 4.17 32.39
CA PHE A 17 -3.25 4.70 33.59
C PHE A 17 -2.39 5.94 33.28
N ASN A 18 -2.14 6.74 34.30
CA ASN A 18 -1.17 7.83 34.23
C ASN A 18 0.12 7.43 34.96
N PHE A 19 1.26 7.93 34.49
CA PHE A 19 2.53 7.71 35.15
C PHE A 19 3.40 8.96 35.11
N VAL A 20 4.17 9.17 36.17
CA VAL A 20 5.21 10.21 36.20
C VAL A 20 6.40 9.70 35.40
N VAL A 21 6.84 10.48 34.43
CA VAL A 21 8.01 10.18 33.59
C VAL A 21 9.27 10.62 34.34
N LEU A 22 10.15 9.65 34.62
CA LEU A 22 11.42 9.88 35.33
C LEU A 22 12.53 10.33 34.37
N GLU A 23 12.44 9.94 33.09
CA GLU A 23 13.40 10.29 32.05
C GLU A 23 12.67 10.92 30.85
N PRO A 24 12.38 12.24 30.87
CA PRO A 24 11.54 12.90 29.85
C PRO A 24 12.05 12.80 28.41
N LYS A 25 13.35 12.57 28.23
CA LYS A 25 13.96 12.39 26.89
C LYS A 25 13.74 11.00 26.32
N GLU A 26 13.39 10.04 27.15
CA GLU A 26 13.28 8.63 26.81
C GLU A 26 11.83 8.19 26.57
N VAL A 27 10.84 9.02 26.88
CA VAL A 27 9.41 8.73 26.68
C VAL A 27 8.79 9.78 25.78
N LYS A 28 8.20 9.33 24.69
CA LYS A 28 7.45 10.14 23.73
C LYS A 28 6.05 9.58 23.57
N ARG A 29 5.18 10.42 23.00
CA ARG A 29 3.91 9.95 22.45
C ARG A 29 4.18 8.83 21.44
N THR A 30 3.28 7.84 21.39
CA THR A 30 3.32 6.58 20.62
C THR A 30 4.36 5.54 21.04
N ASP A 31 5.25 5.84 22.00
CA ASP A 31 6.19 4.85 22.53
C ASP A 31 5.46 3.69 23.20
N TYR A 32 6.04 2.50 23.06
CA TYR A 32 5.58 1.29 23.73
C TYR A 32 6.34 1.10 25.06
N ILE A 33 5.56 0.93 26.11
CA ILE A 33 6.03 0.67 27.47
C ILE A 33 5.49 -0.67 27.96
N LYS A 34 6.10 -1.20 29.01
CA LYS A 34 5.57 -2.35 29.74
C LYS A 34 5.46 -2.05 31.22
N VAL A 35 4.50 -2.72 31.83
CA VAL A 35 4.14 -2.55 33.23
C VAL A 35 3.71 -3.90 33.80
N TRP A 36 4.00 -4.12 35.08
CA TRP A 36 3.60 -5.34 35.77
C TRP A 36 2.14 -5.24 36.21
N ASN A 37 1.36 -6.29 35.94
CA ASN A 37 0.04 -6.51 36.49
C ASN A 37 0.07 -7.78 37.34
N ASP A 38 -0.50 -7.73 38.55
CA ASP A 38 -0.44 -8.86 39.49
C ASP A 38 -1.12 -10.13 38.97
N SER A 39 -2.11 -9.99 38.10
CA SER A 39 -2.85 -11.12 37.52
C SER A 39 -2.23 -11.64 36.22
N GLU A 40 -1.73 -10.74 35.36
CA GLU A 40 -1.33 -11.07 33.98
C GLU A 40 0.20 -11.08 33.76
N GLY A 41 0.96 -10.56 34.72
CA GLY A 41 2.41 -10.33 34.62
C GLY A 41 2.75 -9.11 33.77
N TRP A 42 3.76 -9.21 32.91
CA TRP A 42 4.17 -8.10 32.03
C TRP A 42 3.15 -7.82 30.93
N VAL A 43 2.67 -6.59 30.89
CA VAL A 43 1.67 -6.10 29.93
C VAL A 43 2.23 -4.93 29.15
N VAL A 44 1.95 -4.86 27.84
CA VAL A 44 2.33 -3.73 26.98
C VAL A 44 1.24 -2.67 26.99
N ALA A 45 1.68 -1.41 27.06
CA ALA A 45 0.85 -0.23 26.90
C ALA A 45 1.53 0.75 25.92
N GLN A 46 0.74 1.61 25.29
CA GLN A 46 1.21 2.68 24.42
C GLN A 46 0.99 4.03 25.07
N VAL A 47 2.00 4.91 25.00
CA VAL A 47 1.91 6.28 25.50
C VAL A 47 1.02 7.12 24.57
N LEU A 48 -0.11 7.59 25.09
CA LEU A 48 -1.07 8.42 24.35
C LEU A 48 -0.62 9.87 24.27
N ASP A 49 -0.11 10.42 25.37
CA ASP A 49 0.33 11.80 25.48
C ASP A 49 1.32 11.99 26.63
N VAL A 50 2.12 13.05 26.55
CA VAL A 50 3.09 13.45 27.59
C VAL A 50 2.96 14.95 27.83
N ILE A 51 2.54 15.32 29.04
CA ILE A 51 2.30 16.70 29.46
C ILE A 51 3.37 17.13 30.46
N ALA A 52 4.01 18.27 30.20
CA ALA A 52 4.90 18.92 31.15
C ALA A 52 4.09 19.87 32.05
N SER A 53 4.28 19.77 33.35
CA SER A 53 3.66 20.65 34.36
C SER A 53 4.74 21.27 35.23
N THR A 54 4.53 22.53 35.62
CA THR A 54 5.45 23.32 36.43
C THR A 54 4.68 24.15 37.46
N ASP A 55 5.38 24.55 38.51
CA ASP A 55 4.93 25.51 39.51
C ASP A 55 5.05 26.98 39.08
N LEU A 56 5.61 27.26 37.89
CA LEU A 56 5.72 28.61 37.36
C LEU A 56 4.36 29.28 37.15
N LYS A 57 4.26 30.53 37.62
CA LYS A 57 3.15 31.43 37.29
C LYS A 57 3.52 32.31 36.10
N GLU A 58 2.50 32.79 35.39
CA GLU A 58 2.67 33.67 34.21
C GLU A 58 3.56 34.89 34.51
N THR A 59 3.44 35.46 35.71
CA THR A 59 4.25 36.60 36.17
C THR A 59 5.72 36.28 36.38
N ASP A 60 6.06 35.03 36.71
CA ASP A 60 7.44 34.56 36.88
C ASP A 60 8.09 34.31 35.51
N VAL A 61 7.33 33.76 34.55
CA VAL A 61 7.77 33.56 33.16
C VAL A 61 8.10 34.89 32.49
N LEU A 62 7.23 35.91 32.65
CA LEU A 62 7.46 37.25 32.09
C LEU A 62 8.71 37.93 32.67
N LYS A 63 9.14 37.54 33.87
CA LYS A 63 10.36 38.04 34.53
C LYS A 63 11.60 37.21 34.21
N GLY A 64 11.48 36.19 33.34
CA GLY A 64 12.58 35.31 32.96
C GLY A 64 13.07 34.42 34.11
N ARG A 65 12.19 34.05 35.04
CA ARG A 65 12.51 33.09 36.11
C ARG A 65 12.32 31.66 35.61
N ASP A 66 13.23 30.78 36.02
CA ASP A 66 13.17 29.35 35.73
C ASP A 66 12.26 28.61 36.72
N ALA A 67 11.72 27.46 36.30
CA ALA A 67 10.91 26.59 37.13
C ALA A 67 11.72 25.98 38.28
N GLU A 68 11.15 25.96 39.49
CA GLU A 68 11.77 25.23 40.60
C GLU A 68 11.46 23.73 40.50
N ARG A 69 10.29 23.37 39.96
CA ARG A 69 9.93 21.97 39.69
C ARG A 69 9.26 21.82 38.33
N GLU A 70 9.78 20.85 37.57
CA GLU A 70 9.14 20.33 36.37
C GLU A 70 8.76 18.88 36.59
N ILE A 71 7.50 18.54 36.30
CA ILE A 71 6.98 17.18 36.37
C ILE A 71 6.42 16.83 35.01
N TYR A 72 6.82 15.69 34.49
CA TYR A 72 6.32 15.16 33.22
C TYR A 72 5.36 14.02 33.52
N ILE A 73 4.14 14.14 33.02
CA ILE A 73 3.04 13.19 33.24
C ILE A 73 2.66 12.60 31.90
N ALA A 74 2.70 11.28 31.79
CA ALA A 74 2.27 10.56 30.61
C ALA A 74 0.98 9.79 30.87
N LYS A 75 0.09 9.79 29.89
CA LYS A 75 -1.09 8.91 29.86
C LYS A 75 -0.80 7.72 28.96
N ALA A 76 -1.12 6.51 29.40
CA ALA A 76 -0.93 5.28 28.64
C ALA A 76 -2.23 4.52 28.45
N TYR A 77 -2.41 3.94 27.27
CA TYR A 77 -3.46 2.99 26.94
C TYR A 77 -2.90 1.57 26.93
N VAL A 78 -3.57 0.66 27.62
CA VAL A 78 -3.13 -0.72 27.78
C VAL A 78 -3.55 -1.52 26.56
N ILE A 79 -2.57 -2.08 25.85
CA ILE A 79 -2.82 -2.97 24.71
C ILE A 79 -3.09 -4.37 25.24
N GLY A 80 -2.21 -4.89 26.09
CA GLY A 80 -2.37 -6.22 26.66
C GLY A 80 -1.11 -7.08 26.58
N LYS A 81 -1.32 -8.39 26.61
CA LYS A 81 -0.31 -9.44 26.52
C LYS A 81 -0.89 -10.61 25.73
N ARG A 82 -0.12 -11.30 24.89
CA ARG A 82 -0.57 -12.57 24.31
C ARG A 82 -0.41 -13.73 25.30
N ASP A 83 -1.44 -14.57 25.38
CA ASP A 83 -1.37 -15.82 26.14
C ASP A 83 -0.63 -16.92 25.34
N GLU A 84 -0.47 -18.10 25.94
CA GLU A 84 0.23 -19.24 25.32
C GLU A 84 -0.42 -19.73 24.02
N ASN A 85 -1.70 -19.39 23.78
CA ASN A 85 -2.42 -19.71 22.55
C ASN A 85 -2.35 -18.58 21.52
N GLY A 86 -1.57 -17.52 21.80
CA GLY A 86 -1.42 -16.36 20.93
C GLY A 86 -2.63 -15.42 20.95
N LEU A 87 -3.57 -15.55 21.90
CA LEU A 87 -4.70 -14.64 22.00
C LEU A 87 -4.33 -13.42 22.84
N LEU A 88 -4.66 -12.22 22.35
CA LEU A 88 -4.47 -11.00 23.14
C LEU A 88 -5.41 -11.00 24.36
N ARG A 89 -4.83 -10.79 25.53
CA ARG A 89 -5.50 -10.60 26.80
C ARG A 89 -5.26 -9.17 27.29
N VAL A 90 -6.35 -8.43 27.43
CA VAL A 90 -6.37 -7.16 28.15
C VAL A 90 -6.58 -7.46 29.63
N PRO A 91 -5.78 -6.89 30.55
CA PRO A 91 -5.99 -7.07 31.97
C PRO A 91 -7.41 -6.70 32.40
N LYS A 92 -7.97 -7.51 33.31
CA LYS A 92 -9.27 -7.24 33.95
C LYS A 92 -9.12 -6.60 35.32
N THR A 93 -7.92 -6.64 35.89
CA THR A 93 -7.58 -6.02 37.17
C THR A 93 -6.82 -4.70 36.94
N PRO A 94 -7.06 -3.68 37.76
CA PRO A 94 -6.35 -2.41 37.66
C PRO A 94 -4.85 -2.59 37.96
N PHE A 95 -4.05 -1.63 37.49
CA PHE A 95 -2.64 -1.56 37.87
C PHE A 95 -2.47 -0.89 39.24
N VAL A 96 -1.41 -1.26 39.96
CA VAL A 96 -1.12 -0.73 41.30
C VAL A 96 -0.45 0.66 41.19
N PRO A 97 -1.00 1.72 41.81
CA PRO A 97 -0.32 3.00 41.87
C PRO A 97 1.05 2.88 42.55
N GLY A 98 2.07 3.52 41.96
CA GLY A 98 3.46 3.41 42.38
C GLY A 98 4.26 2.34 41.64
N GLU A 99 3.61 1.46 40.88
CA GLU A 99 4.29 0.42 40.09
C GLU A 99 5.22 1.02 39.03
N ASN A 100 6.33 0.34 38.77
CA ASN A 100 7.35 0.83 37.83
C ASN A 100 6.93 0.59 36.38
N VAL A 101 7.19 1.59 35.54
CA VAL A 101 6.94 1.56 34.10
C VAL A 101 8.28 1.47 33.37
N PHE A 102 8.41 0.53 32.46
CA PHE A 102 9.63 0.27 31.70
C PHE A 102 9.42 0.44 30.20
N LYS A 103 10.48 0.66 29.42
CA LYS A 103 10.40 0.47 27.96
C LYS A 103 10.08 -0.99 27.64
N ALA A 104 9.18 -1.21 26.67
CA ALA A 104 8.89 -2.56 26.19
C ALA A 104 10.02 -3.07 25.29
N GLU A 105 10.35 -4.35 25.41
CA GLU A 105 11.25 -5.01 24.46
C GLU A 105 10.59 -5.20 23.09
N LYS A 106 11.39 -5.17 22.02
CA LYS A 106 10.89 -5.29 20.65
C LYS A 106 10.11 -6.58 20.43
N GLU A 107 10.61 -7.69 20.96
CA GLU A 107 9.99 -9.01 20.82
C GLU A 107 8.59 -9.01 21.44
N LEU A 108 8.42 -8.35 22.59
CA LEU A 108 7.12 -8.23 23.26
C LEU A 108 6.18 -7.31 22.48
N ILE A 109 6.69 -6.23 21.89
CA ILE A 109 5.89 -5.32 21.05
C ILE A 109 5.41 -6.05 19.78
N VAL A 110 6.31 -6.76 19.08
CA VAL A 110 5.98 -7.55 17.89
C VAL A 110 4.89 -8.57 18.20
N ASP A 111 5.06 -9.30 19.30
CA ASP A 111 4.09 -10.30 19.76
C ASP A 111 2.74 -9.64 20.06
N VAL A 112 2.69 -8.65 20.96
CA VAL A 112 1.44 -7.99 21.34
C VAL A 112 0.74 -7.33 20.16
N LEU A 113 1.45 -6.73 19.21
CA LEU A 113 0.83 -6.12 18.03
C LEU A 113 0.31 -7.13 17.00
N GLY A 114 0.62 -8.42 17.14
CA GLY A 114 0.25 -9.44 16.14
C GLY A 114 1.08 -9.36 14.86
N LEU A 115 2.34 -8.91 14.99
CA LEU A 115 3.27 -8.82 13.87
C LEU A 115 4.01 -10.15 13.69
N GLU A 116 4.17 -10.55 12.44
CA GLU A 116 4.91 -11.76 12.12
C GLU A 116 6.42 -11.56 12.27
N LYS A 117 7.13 -12.64 12.62
CA LYS A 117 8.61 -12.63 12.61
C LYS A 117 9.15 -12.76 11.19
N ASP A 118 8.48 -13.57 10.37
CA ASP A 118 8.75 -13.72 8.94
C ASP A 118 7.44 -13.59 8.16
N GLY A 119 7.36 -12.57 7.33
CA GLY A 119 6.15 -12.24 6.56
C GLY A 119 6.43 -11.13 5.54
N ILE A 120 5.38 -10.55 4.99
CA ILE A 120 5.48 -9.43 4.04
C ILE A 120 6.06 -8.20 4.76
N TYR A 121 7.36 -7.96 4.57
CA TYR A 121 8.05 -6.85 5.21
C TYR A 121 7.69 -5.51 4.55
N LEU A 122 6.82 -4.74 5.20
CA LEU A 122 6.34 -3.45 4.70
C LEU A 122 7.28 -2.29 5.03
N GLY A 123 7.95 -2.33 6.18
CA GLY A 123 8.66 -1.17 6.69
C GLY A 123 8.82 -1.19 8.20
N LEU A 124 9.04 -0.02 8.79
CA LEU A 124 9.23 0.13 10.23
C LEU A 124 8.02 0.83 10.84
N ILE A 125 7.62 0.45 12.06
CA ILE A 125 6.66 1.26 12.84
C ILE A 125 7.26 2.66 13.01
N GLU A 126 6.44 3.70 12.81
CA GLU A 126 6.87 5.10 12.91
C GLU A 126 7.63 5.36 14.22
N ASP A 127 8.73 6.11 14.11
CA ASP A 127 9.65 6.44 15.21
C ASP A 127 10.29 5.26 15.97
N THR A 128 10.19 4.04 15.44
CA THR A 128 10.87 2.85 15.97
C THR A 128 11.76 2.17 14.93
N ASP A 129 12.50 1.15 15.36
CA ASP A 129 13.23 0.22 14.50
C ASP A 129 12.59 -1.18 14.47
N ILE A 130 11.30 -1.26 14.77
CA ILE A 130 10.51 -2.50 14.76
C ILE A 130 9.97 -2.75 13.36
N ARG A 131 10.24 -3.93 12.83
CA ARG A 131 9.78 -4.35 11.50
C ARG A 131 8.30 -4.71 11.53
N VAL A 132 7.57 -4.20 10.55
CA VAL A 132 6.19 -4.60 10.26
C VAL A 132 6.22 -5.70 9.20
N ASN A 133 6.08 -6.94 9.64
CA ASN A 133 5.83 -8.06 8.74
C ASN A 133 4.37 -8.51 8.91
N LEU A 134 3.65 -8.62 7.81
CA LEU A 134 2.28 -9.13 7.79
C LEU A 134 2.25 -10.58 7.31
N ASP A 135 1.27 -11.36 7.77
CA ASP A 135 1.08 -12.72 7.27
C ASP A 135 0.78 -12.73 5.76
N VAL A 136 1.46 -13.64 5.06
CA VAL A 136 1.39 -13.77 3.60
C VAL A 136 0.03 -14.33 3.19
N ASN A 137 -0.46 -15.34 3.93
CA ASN A 137 -1.72 -16.01 3.58
C ASN A 137 -2.91 -15.07 3.79
N SER A 138 -2.90 -14.32 4.87
CA SER A 138 -3.87 -13.28 5.18
C SER A 138 -3.90 -12.21 4.10
N LEU A 139 -2.73 -11.68 3.73
CA LEU A 139 -2.63 -10.65 2.69
C LEU A 139 -3.11 -11.15 1.33
N VAL A 140 -2.73 -12.38 0.94
CA VAL A 140 -3.12 -12.97 -0.35
C VAL A 140 -4.59 -13.38 -0.35
N GLN A 141 -5.02 -14.22 0.59
CA GLN A 141 -6.34 -14.86 0.55
C GLN A 141 -7.49 -13.96 1.03
N LYS A 142 -7.22 -12.96 1.88
CA LYS A 142 -8.26 -12.08 2.45
C LYS A 142 -8.31 -10.70 1.79
N HIS A 143 -7.71 -10.58 0.61
CA HIS A 143 -7.61 -9.37 -0.19
C HIS A 143 -6.89 -8.21 0.54
N CYS A 144 -6.32 -7.31 -0.25
CA CYS A 144 -5.62 -6.13 0.24
C CYS A 144 -6.01 -4.91 -0.59
N CYS A 145 -6.10 -3.74 0.03
CA CYS A 145 -6.24 -2.49 -0.70
C CYS A 145 -5.17 -1.47 -0.31
N ILE A 146 -4.74 -0.68 -1.29
CA ILE A 146 -3.86 0.47 -1.10
C ILE A 146 -4.61 1.72 -1.54
N LEU A 147 -4.87 2.59 -0.57
CA LEU A 147 -5.69 3.80 -0.73
C LEU A 147 -4.83 5.03 -0.47
N ALA A 148 -4.78 5.96 -1.39
CA ALA A 148 -3.88 7.11 -1.32
C ALA A 148 -4.44 8.33 -2.08
N LYS A 149 -3.86 9.52 -1.91
CA LYS A 149 -3.93 10.56 -2.96
C LYS A 149 -2.72 10.47 -3.90
N THR A 150 -2.80 11.07 -5.08
CA THR A 150 -1.69 11.18 -6.05
C THR A 150 -0.40 11.69 -5.38
N GLY A 151 0.73 11.05 -5.69
CA GLY A 151 2.05 11.45 -5.19
C GLY A 151 2.38 11.02 -3.76
N SER A 152 1.51 10.24 -3.10
CA SER A 152 1.77 9.79 -1.70
C SER A 152 2.62 8.54 -1.59
N GLY A 153 2.89 7.85 -2.72
CA GLY A 153 3.66 6.60 -2.74
C GLY A 153 2.81 5.33 -2.97
N LYS A 154 1.65 5.44 -3.62
CA LYS A 154 0.72 4.34 -3.90
C LYS A 154 1.38 3.15 -4.61
N SER A 155 1.83 3.33 -5.86
CA SER A 155 2.50 2.27 -6.64
C SER A 155 3.90 1.92 -6.09
N TYR A 156 4.49 2.82 -5.30
CA TYR A 156 5.73 2.52 -4.58
C TYR A 156 5.47 1.47 -3.48
N THR A 157 4.43 1.67 -2.68
CA THR A 157 3.98 0.73 -1.65
C THR A 157 3.50 -0.59 -2.26
N ALA A 158 2.74 -0.53 -3.37
CA ALA A 158 2.37 -1.73 -4.11
C ALA A 158 3.61 -2.51 -4.59
N GLY A 159 4.62 -1.80 -5.12
CA GLY A 159 5.90 -2.39 -5.49
C GLY A 159 6.60 -3.09 -4.32
N VAL A 160 6.60 -2.51 -3.11
CA VAL A 160 7.14 -3.15 -1.90
C VAL A 160 6.45 -4.48 -1.61
N ILE A 161 5.12 -4.53 -1.66
CA ILE A 161 4.35 -5.77 -1.43
C ILE A 161 4.64 -6.80 -2.52
N ILE A 162 4.61 -6.38 -3.79
CA ILE A 162 4.88 -7.25 -4.95
C ILE A 162 6.28 -7.87 -4.86
N GLU A 163 7.30 -7.11 -4.44
CA GLU A 163 8.65 -7.63 -4.21
C GLU A 163 8.66 -8.77 -3.19
N GLU A 164 8.00 -8.58 -2.05
CA GLU A 164 7.93 -9.60 -0.98
C GLU A 164 7.17 -10.86 -1.43
N LEU A 165 6.12 -10.69 -2.24
CA LEU A 165 5.34 -11.79 -2.81
C LEU A 165 6.15 -12.58 -3.86
N ILE A 166 6.87 -11.89 -4.75
CA ILE A 166 7.76 -12.51 -5.74
C ILE A 166 8.88 -13.31 -5.06
N GLU A 167 9.44 -12.80 -3.97
CA GLU A 167 10.48 -13.49 -3.22
C GLU A 167 9.99 -14.79 -2.60
N ARG A 168 8.73 -14.82 -2.18
CA ARG A 168 8.05 -16.00 -1.63
C ARG A 168 7.43 -16.92 -2.70
N GLY A 169 7.59 -16.57 -3.97
CA GLY A 169 7.13 -17.40 -5.08
C GLY A 169 5.62 -17.37 -5.30
N VAL A 170 4.91 -16.38 -4.75
CA VAL A 170 3.47 -16.21 -4.94
C VAL A 170 3.21 -15.85 -6.42
N PRO A 171 2.33 -16.59 -7.12
CA PRO A 171 1.87 -16.22 -8.47
C PRO A 171 1.16 -14.87 -8.46
N LEU A 172 1.58 -13.97 -9.35
CA LEU A 172 0.97 -12.64 -9.50
C LEU A 172 0.52 -12.41 -10.94
N PHE A 173 -0.70 -11.89 -11.09
CA PHE A 173 -1.16 -11.26 -12.32
C PHE A 173 -1.40 -9.77 -12.07
N ILE A 174 -0.59 -8.91 -12.68
CA ILE A 174 -0.55 -7.47 -12.42
C ILE A 174 -1.16 -6.73 -13.61
N ILE A 175 -2.32 -6.12 -13.41
CA ILE A 175 -2.98 -5.27 -14.38
C ILE A 175 -2.42 -3.86 -14.24
N ASP A 176 -1.71 -3.39 -15.27
CA ASP A 176 -0.93 -2.16 -15.23
C ASP A 176 -1.31 -1.22 -16.39
N PRO A 177 -2.31 -0.35 -16.22
CA PRO A 177 -2.73 0.58 -17.26
C PRO A 177 -1.67 1.66 -17.58
N HIS A 178 -0.72 1.87 -16.67
CA HIS A 178 0.27 2.97 -16.74
C HIS A 178 1.71 2.49 -16.95
N GLY A 179 1.94 1.18 -17.01
CA GLY A 179 3.23 0.54 -17.31
C GLY A 179 4.33 0.84 -16.30
N GLU A 180 3.99 0.94 -15.02
CA GLU A 180 4.92 1.22 -13.93
C GLU A 180 5.68 -0.03 -13.44
N TYR A 181 5.10 -1.23 -13.60
CA TYR A 181 5.58 -2.46 -12.97
C TYR A 181 6.60 -3.25 -13.79
N ALA A 182 6.78 -2.95 -15.08
CA ALA A 182 7.88 -3.50 -15.89
C ALA A 182 9.27 -3.21 -15.26
N SER A 183 9.37 -2.13 -14.50
CA SER A 183 10.57 -1.72 -13.75
C SER A 183 11.02 -2.71 -12.66
N LEU A 184 10.13 -3.62 -12.19
CA LEU A 184 10.45 -4.67 -11.23
C LEU A 184 11.62 -5.56 -11.67
N LYS A 185 11.87 -5.66 -12.99
CA LYS A 185 12.98 -6.43 -13.56
C LYS A 185 14.36 -5.91 -13.14
N GLU A 186 14.45 -4.62 -12.80
CA GLU A 186 15.72 -3.93 -12.60
C GLU A 186 15.95 -3.59 -11.11
N PRO A 187 17.19 -3.69 -10.60
CA PRO A 187 17.49 -3.33 -9.21
C PRO A 187 17.45 -1.81 -8.99
N ASN A 188 17.01 -1.36 -7.81
CA ASN A 188 17.04 0.05 -7.42
C ASN A 188 18.42 0.43 -6.85
N ARG A 189 19.21 1.16 -7.61
CA ARG A 189 20.53 1.66 -7.18
C ARG A 189 20.53 3.10 -6.69
N ASP A 190 19.39 3.80 -6.80
CA ASP A 190 19.30 5.22 -6.47
C ASP A 190 19.10 5.49 -4.97
N GLU A 191 18.70 4.47 -4.21
CA GLU A 191 18.31 4.58 -2.79
C GLU A 191 19.07 3.65 -1.84
N GLU A 192 20.26 3.16 -2.22
CA GLU A 192 21.06 2.21 -1.43
C GLU A 192 21.35 2.66 0.01
N GLU A 193 21.62 3.95 0.23
CA GLU A 193 21.83 4.46 1.60
C GLU A 193 20.56 4.38 2.46
N LYS A 194 19.37 4.57 1.86
CA LYS A 194 18.11 4.40 2.59
C LYS A 194 17.83 2.93 2.87
N MET A 195 18.25 2.01 1.99
CA MET A 195 18.06 0.57 2.18
C MET A 195 18.72 0.04 3.45
N LYS A 196 19.83 0.65 3.88
CA LYS A 196 20.52 0.29 5.13
C LYS A 196 19.63 0.44 6.36
N ILE A 197 18.76 1.46 6.39
CA ILE A 197 17.80 1.70 7.48
C ILE A 197 16.85 0.51 7.63
N TYR A 198 16.45 -0.10 6.51
CA TYR A 198 15.52 -1.22 6.47
C TYR A 198 16.23 -2.59 6.47
N GLY A 199 17.56 -2.62 6.40
CA GLY A 199 18.33 -3.86 6.31
C GLY A 199 18.01 -4.67 5.04
N ILE A 200 17.89 -4.00 3.90
CA ILE A 200 17.64 -4.61 2.58
C ILE A 200 18.74 -4.19 1.58
N SER A 201 18.73 -4.77 0.38
CA SER A 201 19.67 -4.47 -0.71
C SER A 201 18.98 -4.40 -2.07
N PRO A 202 19.57 -3.73 -3.08
CA PRO A 202 19.02 -3.67 -4.42
C PRO A 202 18.83 -5.06 -5.03
N LYS A 203 17.68 -5.27 -5.69
CA LYS A 203 17.37 -6.53 -6.37
C LYS A 203 16.37 -6.30 -7.50
N GLY A 204 16.68 -6.86 -8.67
CA GLY A 204 15.76 -6.95 -9.80
C GLY A 204 15.20 -8.36 -9.91
N TYR A 205 13.97 -8.48 -10.42
CA TYR A 205 13.24 -9.74 -10.51
C TYR A 205 13.06 -10.20 -11.96
N GLY A 206 13.98 -9.84 -12.86
CA GLY A 206 13.87 -10.10 -14.30
C GLY A 206 13.70 -11.57 -14.68
N ASN A 207 14.21 -12.50 -13.88
CA ASN A 207 14.04 -13.93 -14.08
C ASN A 207 12.66 -14.46 -13.65
N LYS A 208 11.88 -13.71 -12.88
CA LYS A 208 10.54 -14.06 -12.38
C LYS A 208 9.42 -13.23 -13.00
N VAL A 209 9.73 -12.02 -13.47
CA VAL A 209 8.76 -11.09 -14.06
C VAL A 209 8.69 -11.28 -15.57
N ARG A 210 7.48 -11.45 -16.11
CA ARG A 210 7.18 -11.40 -17.55
C ARG A 210 6.21 -10.27 -17.84
N VAL A 211 6.37 -9.60 -18.97
CA VAL A 211 5.55 -8.47 -19.39
C VAL A 211 4.81 -8.87 -20.67
N TYR A 212 3.48 -8.86 -20.59
CA TYR A 212 2.60 -9.01 -21.74
C TYR A 212 2.00 -7.65 -22.08
N VAL A 213 1.76 -7.42 -23.36
CA VAL A 213 1.06 -6.22 -23.83
C VAL A 213 -0.09 -6.62 -24.75
N PRO A 214 -1.17 -5.83 -24.84
CA PRO A 214 -2.18 -6.03 -25.87
C PRO A 214 -1.60 -5.83 -27.28
N PRO A 215 -2.30 -6.31 -28.33
CA PRO A 215 -1.88 -6.12 -29.71
C PRO A 215 -1.83 -4.63 -30.06
N ASN A 216 -1.02 -4.28 -31.06
CA ASN A 216 -0.78 -2.89 -31.48
C ASN A 216 -0.20 -1.96 -30.39
N SER A 217 0.20 -2.49 -29.23
CA SER A 217 0.88 -1.70 -28.22
C SER A 217 2.20 -1.13 -28.77
N PRO A 218 2.50 0.17 -28.56
CA PRO A 218 3.78 0.76 -28.94
C PRO A 218 4.97 0.17 -28.17
N PHE A 219 4.71 -0.65 -27.15
CA PHE A 219 5.71 -1.30 -26.31
C PHE A 219 5.95 -2.78 -26.66
N ALA A 220 5.32 -3.31 -27.72
CA ALA A 220 5.43 -4.71 -28.15
C ALA A 220 6.89 -5.20 -28.28
N ASN A 221 7.80 -4.37 -28.81
CA ASN A 221 9.22 -4.72 -29.00
C ASN A 221 9.99 -4.93 -27.68
N ARG A 222 9.44 -4.53 -26.54
CA ARG A 222 10.06 -4.68 -25.21
C ARG A 222 9.30 -5.65 -24.30
N ALA A 223 8.19 -6.20 -24.79
CA ALA A 223 7.38 -7.17 -24.07
C ALA A 223 7.95 -8.59 -24.22
N ASP A 224 7.66 -9.46 -23.26
CA ASP A 224 7.92 -10.90 -23.36
C ASP A 224 6.86 -11.63 -24.19
N GLY A 225 5.67 -11.04 -24.38
CA GLY A 225 4.59 -11.62 -25.15
C GLY A 225 3.47 -10.64 -25.51
N ILE A 226 2.63 -11.04 -26.47
CA ILE A 226 1.41 -10.33 -26.85
C ILE A 226 0.21 -11.09 -26.26
N LEU A 227 -0.67 -10.39 -25.57
CA LEU A 227 -1.93 -10.95 -25.06
C LEU A 227 -3.00 -10.88 -26.15
N ARG A 228 -3.55 -12.02 -26.54
CA ARG A 228 -4.74 -12.12 -27.39
C ARG A 228 -5.85 -12.83 -26.62
N LEU A 229 -7.07 -12.32 -26.73
CA LEU A 229 -8.25 -12.92 -26.13
C LEU A 229 -8.89 -13.90 -27.10
N ASP A 230 -9.56 -14.89 -26.53
CA ASP A 230 -10.52 -15.70 -27.29
C ASP A 230 -11.63 -14.78 -27.81
N GLY A 231 -11.87 -14.84 -29.12
CA GLY A 231 -12.87 -14.05 -29.83
C GLY A 231 -14.21 -14.74 -30.00
N LEU A 232 -14.34 -15.98 -29.53
CA LEU A 232 -15.56 -16.75 -29.72
C LEU A 232 -16.70 -16.21 -28.85
N ASN A 233 -17.89 -16.17 -29.44
CA ASN A 233 -19.18 -15.94 -28.79
C ASN A 233 -19.24 -14.66 -27.93
N LEU A 234 -18.71 -13.55 -28.43
CA LEU A 234 -18.81 -12.24 -27.78
C LEU A 234 -20.27 -11.81 -27.56
N SER A 235 -20.61 -11.41 -26.34
CA SER A 235 -21.96 -10.97 -26.00
C SER A 235 -22.28 -9.61 -26.64
N ALA A 236 -23.57 -9.31 -26.81
CA ALA A 236 -24.01 -8.03 -27.33
C ALA A 236 -23.49 -6.88 -26.44
N GLU A 237 -23.52 -7.04 -25.12
CA GLU A 237 -23.04 -6.06 -24.16
C GLU A 237 -21.53 -5.83 -24.27
N GLU A 238 -20.73 -6.89 -24.46
CA GLU A 238 -19.28 -6.76 -24.67
C GLU A 238 -18.98 -5.97 -25.94
N ILE A 239 -19.67 -6.28 -27.06
CA ILE A 239 -19.49 -5.60 -28.34
C ILE A 239 -19.94 -4.13 -28.26
N ILE A 240 -21.07 -3.87 -27.60
CA ILE A 240 -21.60 -2.51 -27.40
C ILE A 240 -20.61 -1.66 -26.63
N GLU A 241 -20.02 -2.20 -25.56
CA GLU A 241 -19.05 -1.49 -24.75
C GLU A 241 -17.74 -1.25 -25.53
N LEU A 242 -17.20 -2.30 -26.19
CA LEU A 242 -15.98 -2.23 -27.01
C LEU A 242 -16.05 -1.19 -28.11
N ALA A 243 -17.18 -1.13 -28.81
CA ALA A 243 -17.33 -0.25 -29.95
C ALA A 243 -17.96 1.11 -29.59
N GLY A 244 -18.31 1.32 -28.32
CA GLY A 244 -18.93 2.56 -27.84
C GLY A 244 -20.32 2.82 -28.46
N ILE A 245 -21.09 1.76 -28.74
CA ILE A 245 -22.37 1.86 -29.45
C ILE A 245 -23.46 2.39 -28.50
N THR A 246 -23.81 3.65 -28.66
CA THR A 246 -24.89 4.29 -27.87
C THR A 246 -26.25 4.31 -28.59
N ASN A 247 -26.24 4.13 -29.92
CA ASN A 247 -27.44 4.22 -30.74
C ASN A 247 -28.30 2.94 -30.60
N THR A 248 -29.54 3.09 -30.15
CA THR A 248 -30.46 1.96 -29.91
C THR A 248 -30.80 1.17 -31.16
N THR A 249 -30.85 1.80 -32.33
CA THR A 249 -31.07 1.10 -33.61
C THR A 249 -29.88 0.21 -33.94
N GLN A 250 -28.64 0.71 -33.80
CA GLN A 250 -27.44 -0.12 -34.00
C GLN A 250 -27.41 -1.30 -33.02
N GLN A 251 -27.75 -1.07 -31.75
CA GLN A 251 -27.87 -2.15 -30.76
C GLN A 251 -28.90 -3.19 -31.20
N ALA A 252 -30.09 -2.78 -31.64
CA ALA A 252 -31.14 -3.70 -32.12
C ALA A 252 -30.67 -4.54 -33.32
N LEU A 253 -29.93 -3.94 -34.27
CA LEU A 253 -29.34 -4.66 -35.40
C LEU A 253 -28.30 -5.68 -34.95
N LEU A 254 -27.45 -5.33 -33.98
CA LEU A 254 -26.48 -6.25 -33.40
C LEU A 254 -27.19 -7.43 -32.71
N TYR A 255 -28.22 -7.17 -31.91
CA TYR A 255 -29.03 -8.24 -31.29
C TYR A 255 -29.69 -9.14 -32.35
N GLN A 256 -30.15 -8.58 -33.46
CA GLN A 256 -30.69 -9.35 -34.58
C GLN A 256 -29.64 -10.27 -35.20
N ALA A 257 -28.44 -9.77 -35.50
CA ALA A 257 -27.33 -10.56 -36.04
C ALA A 257 -26.94 -11.69 -35.07
N LEU A 258 -26.73 -11.38 -33.80
CA LEU A 258 -26.39 -12.37 -32.77
C LEU A 258 -27.49 -13.43 -32.57
N LYS A 259 -28.76 -13.06 -32.76
CA LYS A 259 -29.87 -14.02 -32.71
C LYS A 259 -29.81 -15.03 -33.85
N ASN A 260 -29.38 -14.61 -35.04
CA ASN A 260 -29.21 -15.52 -36.19
C ASN A 260 -28.04 -16.49 -35.97
N LEU A 261 -26.99 -16.03 -35.28
CA LEU A 261 -25.81 -16.84 -34.94
C LEU A 261 -26.02 -17.71 -33.68
N LYS A 262 -27.21 -17.67 -33.08
CA LYS A 262 -27.46 -18.39 -31.83
C LYS A 262 -27.42 -19.90 -32.04
N GLY A 263 -26.60 -20.60 -31.24
CA GLY A 263 -26.49 -22.06 -31.27
C GLY A 263 -25.31 -22.60 -32.07
N GLN A 264 -24.49 -21.73 -32.63
CA GLN A 264 -23.19 -22.04 -33.22
C GLN A 264 -22.09 -21.20 -32.57
N GLU A 265 -20.83 -21.60 -32.75
CA GLU A 265 -19.69 -20.75 -32.42
C GLU A 265 -19.53 -19.67 -33.49
N TYR A 266 -19.36 -18.42 -33.06
CA TYR A 266 -19.16 -17.29 -33.97
C TYR A 266 -18.05 -16.34 -33.51
N THR A 267 -17.45 -15.63 -34.46
CA THR A 267 -16.48 -14.56 -34.24
C THR A 267 -17.05 -13.18 -34.62
N ILE A 268 -16.26 -12.12 -34.49
CA ILE A 268 -16.66 -10.77 -34.93
C ILE A 268 -16.88 -10.73 -36.45
N GLU A 269 -16.07 -11.46 -37.22
CA GLU A 269 -16.20 -11.58 -38.67
C GLU A 269 -17.56 -12.19 -39.05
N ASP A 270 -18.00 -13.26 -38.38
CA ASP A 270 -19.32 -13.86 -38.63
C ASP A 270 -20.47 -12.88 -38.31
N ILE A 271 -20.30 -12.03 -37.29
CA ILE A 271 -21.27 -10.97 -36.96
C ILE A 271 -21.29 -9.89 -38.04
N ILE A 272 -20.12 -9.50 -38.56
CA ILE A 272 -20.00 -8.55 -39.67
C ILE A 272 -20.78 -9.09 -40.87
N ASP A 273 -20.55 -10.35 -41.25
CA ASP A 273 -21.22 -11.00 -42.37
C ASP A 273 -22.76 -11.00 -42.20
N GLU A 274 -23.26 -11.31 -41.00
CA GLU A 274 -24.69 -11.25 -40.69
C GLU A 274 -25.25 -9.82 -40.77
N VAL A 275 -24.53 -8.83 -40.25
CA VAL A 275 -24.95 -7.42 -40.30
C VAL A 275 -24.96 -6.89 -41.74
N GLU A 276 -24.04 -7.34 -42.60
CA GLU A 276 -24.02 -6.97 -44.01
C GLU A 276 -25.29 -7.42 -44.75
N GLN A 277 -25.87 -8.56 -44.39
CA GLN A 277 -27.11 -9.07 -45.00
C GLN A 277 -28.36 -8.29 -44.56
N ILE A 278 -28.29 -7.50 -43.49
CA ILE A 278 -29.43 -6.72 -43.01
C ILE A 278 -29.76 -5.58 -43.99
N LYS A 279 -31.04 -5.40 -44.31
CA LYS A 279 -31.54 -4.28 -45.13
C LYS A 279 -31.92 -3.08 -44.27
N HIS A 280 -30.94 -2.39 -43.71
CA HIS A 280 -31.16 -1.20 -42.88
C HIS A 280 -30.03 -0.17 -43.06
N SER A 281 -30.37 1.13 -43.16
CA SER A 281 -29.38 2.21 -43.41
C SER A 281 -28.35 2.36 -42.28
N ALA A 282 -28.78 2.17 -41.04
CA ALA A 282 -27.91 2.23 -39.85
C ALA A 282 -26.84 1.11 -39.78
N LYS A 283 -26.89 0.09 -40.65
CA LYS A 283 -25.91 -1.00 -40.63
C LYS A 283 -24.49 -0.52 -40.92
N VAL A 284 -24.33 0.49 -41.77
CA VAL A 284 -23.01 1.01 -42.19
C VAL A 284 -22.21 1.50 -40.98
N ALA A 285 -22.88 2.19 -40.05
CA ALA A 285 -22.24 2.66 -38.83
C ALA A 285 -21.92 1.52 -37.84
N LEU A 286 -22.77 0.48 -37.79
CA LEU A 286 -22.50 -0.72 -36.98
C LEU A 286 -21.30 -1.51 -37.56
N LEU A 287 -21.23 -1.71 -38.88
CA LEU A 287 -20.12 -2.37 -39.55
C LEU A 287 -18.79 -1.66 -39.24
N GLY A 288 -18.73 -0.34 -39.43
CA GLY A 288 -17.53 0.44 -39.08
C GLY A 288 -17.19 0.44 -37.58
N SER A 289 -18.12 0.04 -36.72
CA SER A 289 -17.88 -0.14 -35.28
C SER A 289 -17.32 -1.54 -34.98
N LEU A 290 -17.82 -2.57 -35.66
CA LEU A 290 -17.31 -3.95 -35.60
C LEU A 290 -15.93 -4.10 -36.24
N GLU A 291 -15.68 -3.43 -37.37
CA GLU A 291 -14.38 -3.39 -38.04
C GLU A 291 -13.29 -2.83 -37.12
N LYS A 292 -13.58 -1.80 -36.33
CA LYS A 292 -12.63 -1.28 -35.33
C LYS A 292 -12.27 -2.31 -34.27
N ILE A 293 -13.22 -3.13 -33.84
CA ILE A 293 -12.95 -4.24 -32.92
C ILE A 293 -12.00 -5.23 -33.58
N LEU A 294 -12.24 -5.56 -34.84
CA LEU A 294 -11.40 -6.49 -35.59
C LEU A 294 -9.97 -5.93 -35.79
N GLU A 295 -9.85 -4.67 -36.20
CA GLU A 295 -8.58 -3.96 -36.38
C GLU A 295 -7.76 -3.82 -35.10
N SER A 296 -8.42 -3.87 -33.93
CA SER A 296 -7.70 -3.88 -32.64
C SER A 296 -6.75 -5.08 -32.53
N GLY A 297 -7.02 -6.17 -33.25
CA GLY A 297 -6.27 -7.42 -33.20
C GLY A 297 -6.35 -8.15 -31.87
N LEU A 298 -7.20 -7.67 -30.94
CA LEU A 298 -7.33 -8.19 -29.58
C LEU A 298 -7.88 -9.62 -29.56
N PHE A 299 -8.75 -9.94 -30.52
CA PHE A 299 -9.41 -11.23 -30.65
C PHE A 299 -8.76 -12.06 -31.76
N GLY A 300 -8.63 -13.37 -31.52
CA GLY A 300 -8.18 -14.30 -32.54
C GLY A 300 -8.35 -15.75 -32.13
N ARG A 301 -8.32 -16.65 -33.12
CA ARG A 301 -8.42 -18.11 -32.90
C ARG A 301 -7.23 -18.66 -32.11
N ASP A 302 -6.04 -18.11 -32.34
CA ASP A 302 -4.83 -18.39 -31.55
C ASP A 302 -4.75 -17.47 -30.33
N SER A 303 -5.72 -17.61 -29.42
CA SER A 303 -5.76 -16.83 -28.18
C SER A 303 -4.63 -17.24 -27.22
N THR A 304 -4.21 -16.30 -26.37
CA THR A 304 -3.23 -16.59 -25.33
C THR A 304 -3.86 -17.49 -24.27
N PRO A 305 -3.28 -18.67 -23.96
CA PRO A 305 -3.78 -19.51 -22.89
C PRO A 305 -3.73 -18.76 -21.55
N VAL A 306 -4.88 -18.59 -20.90
CA VAL A 306 -5.02 -17.71 -19.72
C VAL A 306 -4.30 -18.27 -18.49
N ASP A 307 -4.10 -19.59 -18.43
CA ASP A 307 -3.34 -20.27 -17.37
C ASP A 307 -1.88 -19.78 -17.27
N ILE A 308 -1.28 -19.32 -18.38
CA ILE A 308 0.08 -18.78 -18.34
C ILE A 308 0.16 -17.43 -17.61
N LEU A 309 -0.97 -16.74 -17.42
CA LEU A 309 -1.04 -15.43 -16.78
C LEU A 309 -0.97 -15.52 -15.25
N LEU A 310 -1.08 -16.73 -14.67
CA LEU A 310 -0.94 -16.97 -13.24
C LEU A 310 -0.15 -18.25 -12.98
N GLN A 311 1.18 -18.13 -12.87
CA GLN A 311 2.09 -19.27 -12.74
C GLN A 311 2.91 -19.23 -11.45
N LYS A 312 3.27 -20.42 -10.95
CA LYS A 312 4.13 -20.57 -9.76
C LYS A 312 5.45 -19.81 -9.93
N GLU A 313 5.82 -19.04 -8.91
CA GLU A 313 7.06 -18.23 -8.88
C GLU A 313 7.18 -17.16 -9.98
N ARG A 314 6.08 -16.84 -10.66
CA ARG A 314 6.04 -15.82 -11.71
C ARG A 314 5.17 -14.64 -11.32
N ALA A 315 5.61 -13.45 -11.75
CA ALA A 315 4.78 -12.27 -11.79
C ALA A 315 4.57 -11.84 -13.24
N ILE A 316 3.34 -11.94 -13.71
CA ILE A 316 2.95 -11.58 -15.06
C ILE A 316 2.37 -10.16 -15.01
N VAL A 317 3.04 -9.21 -15.66
CA VAL A 317 2.57 -7.83 -15.80
C VAL A 317 1.89 -7.68 -17.14
N LEU A 318 0.62 -7.26 -17.12
CA LEU A 318 -0.11 -6.82 -18.30
C LEU A 318 0.00 -5.30 -18.41
N ASP A 319 0.94 -4.84 -19.24
CA ASP A 319 1.14 -3.42 -19.54
C ASP A 319 0.17 -2.98 -20.65
N MET A 320 -0.82 -2.19 -20.27
CA MET A 320 -1.89 -1.73 -21.17
C MET A 320 -1.72 -0.26 -21.58
N ARG A 321 -0.51 0.30 -21.46
CA ARG A 321 -0.28 1.68 -21.91
C ARG A 321 -0.59 1.83 -23.39
N GLY A 322 -1.39 2.84 -23.71
CA GLY A 322 -1.82 3.13 -25.06
C GLY A 322 -3.02 2.29 -25.53
N THR A 323 -3.48 1.33 -24.72
CA THR A 323 -4.73 0.59 -24.98
C THR A 323 -5.94 1.44 -24.56
N PRO A 324 -7.00 1.55 -25.39
CA PRO A 324 -8.20 2.30 -25.04
C PRO A 324 -8.90 1.77 -23.78
N PRO A 325 -9.52 2.61 -22.93
CA PRO A 325 -10.14 2.19 -21.66
C PRO A 325 -11.16 1.05 -21.79
N GLU A 326 -12.01 1.10 -22.82
CA GLU A 326 -13.02 0.07 -23.10
C GLU A 326 -12.40 -1.29 -23.43
N HIS A 327 -11.23 -1.30 -24.08
CA HIS A 327 -10.47 -2.52 -24.34
C HIS A 327 -9.78 -3.02 -23.06
N GLN A 328 -9.23 -2.13 -22.25
CA GLN A 328 -8.63 -2.50 -20.95
C GLN A 328 -9.66 -3.17 -20.04
N ASP A 329 -10.84 -2.58 -19.91
CA ASP A 329 -11.92 -3.11 -19.07
C ASP A 329 -12.36 -4.51 -19.52
N LEU A 330 -12.53 -4.72 -20.83
CA LEU A 330 -12.89 -6.04 -21.33
C LEU A 330 -11.78 -7.08 -21.12
N ILE A 331 -10.52 -6.71 -21.35
CA ILE A 331 -9.38 -7.60 -21.08
C ILE A 331 -9.41 -8.05 -19.62
N VAL A 332 -9.56 -7.11 -18.69
CA VAL A 332 -9.65 -7.41 -17.27
C VAL A 332 -10.85 -8.31 -16.98
N SER A 333 -12.01 -8.03 -17.58
CA SER A 333 -13.22 -8.84 -17.40
C SER A 333 -12.99 -10.30 -17.82
N ARG A 334 -12.57 -10.55 -19.07
CA ARG A 334 -12.40 -11.90 -19.61
C ARG A 334 -11.26 -12.66 -18.94
N VAL A 335 -10.12 -12.01 -18.73
CA VAL A 335 -8.95 -12.67 -18.10
C VAL A 335 -9.26 -13.03 -16.65
N CYS A 336 -9.83 -12.12 -15.86
CA CYS A 336 -10.18 -12.41 -14.47
C CYS A 336 -11.27 -13.49 -14.36
N ALA A 337 -12.27 -13.47 -15.25
CA ALA A 337 -13.32 -14.48 -15.26
C ALA A 337 -12.75 -15.87 -15.55
N LYS A 338 -11.91 -15.97 -16.58
CA LYS A 338 -11.29 -17.24 -16.95
C LYS A 338 -10.29 -17.72 -15.89
N LEU A 339 -9.44 -16.84 -15.35
CA LEU A 339 -8.54 -17.19 -14.24
C LEU A 339 -9.30 -17.70 -13.02
N PHE A 340 -10.42 -17.07 -12.68
CA PHE A 340 -11.23 -17.51 -11.53
C PHE A 340 -11.85 -18.88 -11.76
N GLU A 341 -12.38 -19.14 -12.96
CA GLU A 341 -12.91 -20.47 -13.32
C GLU A 341 -11.82 -21.55 -13.34
N LEU A 342 -10.65 -21.28 -13.92
CA LEU A 342 -9.50 -22.18 -13.86
C LEU A 342 -9.07 -22.45 -12.42
N ARG A 343 -9.12 -21.43 -11.56
CA ARG A 343 -8.74 -21.57 -10.15
C ARG A 343 -9.75 -22.43 -9.37
N LYS A 344 -11.06 -22.30 -9.63
CA LYS A 344 -12.10 -23.18 -9.05
C LYS A 344 -11.89 -24.66 -9.40
N ARG A 345 -11.30 -24.93 -10.57
CA ARG A 345 -10.97 -26.27 -11.07
C ARG A 345 -9.56 -26.73 -10.71
N GLU A 346 -8.83 -25.92 -9.96
CA GLU A 346 -7.45 -26.17 -9.57
C GLU A 346 -6.43 -26.27 -10.72
N GLU A 347 -6.77 -25.72 -11.88
CA GLU A 347 -5.91 -25.72 -13.08
C GLU A 347 -4.83 -24.62 -13.03
N VAL A 348 -5.01 -23.59 -12.21
CA VAL A 348 -4.00 -22.57 -11.89
C VAL A 348 -3.68 -22.54 -10.40
N PRO A 349 -2.46 -22.20 -9.99
CA PRO A 349 -2.08 -22.11 -8.59
C PRO A 349 -2.83 -20.99 -7.83
N PRO A 350 -2.93 -21.07 -6.49
CA PRO A 350 -3.37 -19.94 -5.69
C PRO A 350 -2.40 -18.77 -5.87
N GLY A 351 -2.93 -17.55 -5.86
CA GLY A 351 -2.15 -16.36 -6.20
C GLY A 351 -2.93 -15.08 -5.98
N MET A 352 -2.42 -13.98 -6.50
CA MET A 352 -3.00 -12.66 -6.32
C MET A 352 -3.08 -11.89 -7.65
N ILE A 353 -4.25 -11.30 -7.90
CA ILE A 353 -4.46 -10.35 -8.99
C ILE A 353 -4.24 -8.95 -8.42
N VAL A 354 -3.32 -8.19 -9.01
CA VAL A 354 -3.04 -6.79 -8.66
C VAL A 354 -3.74 -5.89 -9.66
N ILE A 355 -4.54 -4.95 -9.17
CA ILE A 355 -5.36 -4.05 -9.99
C ILE A 355 -4.94 -2.61 -9.71
N GLU A 356 -4.06 -2.09 -10.57
CA GLU A 356 -3.69 -0.68 -10.55
C GLU A 356 -4.82 0.18 -11.12
N GLU A 357 -5.07 1.34 -10.51
CA GLU A 357 -6.20 2.21 -10.83
C GLU A 357 -7.57 1.50 -10.84
N ALA A 358 -7.84 0.72 -9.79
CA ALA A 358 -9.02 -0.13 -9.69
C ALA A 358 -10.37 0.60 -9.89
N HIS A 359 -10.43 1.93 -9.73
CA HIS A 359 -11.64 2.70 -9.99
C HIS A 359 -12.05 2.74 -11.47
N ASN A 360 -11.17 2.35 -12.39
CA ASN A 360 -11.49 2.17 -13.81
C ASN A 360 -12.19 0.83 -14.10
N PHE A 361 -11.97 -0.18 -13.26
CA PHE A 361 -12.43 -1.56 -13.47
C PHE A 361 -13.56 -1.96 -12.53
N ILE A 362 -13.61 -1.34 -11.35
CA ILE A 362 -14.60 -1.61 -10.31
C ILE A 362 -15.21 -0.30 -9.81
N PRO A 363 -15.82 0.52 -10.68
CA PRO A 363 -16.42 1.78 -10.28
C PRO A 363 -17.57 1.57 -9.29
N GLU A 364 -17.68 2.47 -8.32
CA GLU A 364 -18.84 2.55 -7.44
C GLU A 364 -20.12 2.85 -8.25
N ARG A 365 -21.26 2.34 -7.78
CA ARG A 365 -22.55 2.51 -8.47
C ARG A 365 -22.84 3.99 -8.73
N GLY A 366 -23.15 4.33 -9.98
CA GLY A 366 -23.45 5.71 -10.40
C GLY A 366 -22.22 6.59 -10.67
N MET A 367 -20.99 6.08 -10.49
CA MET A 367 -19.75 6.83 -10.80
C MET A 367 -18.99 6.33 -12.03
N GLY A 368 -19.53 5.30 -12.69
CA GLY A 368 -19.02 4.70 -13.91
C GLY A 368 -19.76 3.39 -14.19
N LYS A 369 -19.51 2.83 -15.38
CA LYS A 369 -19.88 1.47 -15.76
C LYS A 369 -18.61 0.79 -16.25
N ALA A 370 -18.41 -0.45 -15.83
CA ALA A 370 -17.30 -1.29 -16.29
C ALA A 370 -17.79 -2.74 -16.28
N VAL A 371 -17.57 -3.47 -17.36
CA VAL A 371 -17.94 -4.87 -17.55
C VAL A 371 -17.21 -5.76 -16.55
N SER A 372 -15.96 -5.43 -16.21
CA SER A 372 -15.17 -6.20 -15.23
C SER A 372 -15.68 -6.09 -13.79
N THR A 373 -16.55 -5.13 -13.48
CA THR A 373 -17.07 -4.91 -12.11
C THR A 373 -17.66 -6.19 -11.51
N GLN A 374 -18.46 -6.92 -12.29
CA GLN A 374 -19.21 -8.06 -11.76
C GLN A 374 -18.27 -9.21 -11.37
N VAL A 375 -17.35 -9.57 -12.26
CA VAL A 375 -16.39 -10.64 -11.97
C VAL A 375 -15.45 -10.27 -10.83
N LEU A 376 -14.99 -9.02 -10.75
CA LEU A 376 -14.10 -8.57 -9.69
C LEU A 376 -14.81 -8.52 -8.33
N ARG A 377 -16.11 -8.16 -8.28
CA ARG A 377 -16.93 -8.32 -7.08
C ARG A 377 -17.04 -9.78 -6.65
N THR A 378 -17.29 -10.69 -7.60
CA THR A 378 -17.36 -12.13 -7.31
C THR A 378 -16.04 -12.66 -6.76
N ILE A 379 -14.91 -12.26 -7.34
CA ILE A 379 -13.58 -12.64 -6.82
C ILE A 379 -13.36 -12.05 -5.42
N ALA A 380 -13.77 -10.81 -5.16
CA ALA A 380 -13.66 -10.22 -3.82
C ALA A 380 -14.53 -10.94 -2.77
N SER A 381 -15.68 -11.50 -3.15
CA SER A 381 -16.57 -12.22 -2.21
C SER A 381 -16.25 -13.70 -2.05
N GLU A 382 -15.73 -14.36 -3.11
CA GLU A 382 -15.57 -15.81 -3.16
C GLU A 382 -14.11 -16.25 -3.32
N GLY A 383 -13.22 -15.38 -3.80
CA GLY A 383 -11.83 -15.68 -4.13
C GLY A 383 -11.05 -16.27 -2.97
N ARG A 384 -11.35 -15.84 -1.73
CA ARG A 384 -10.80 -16.42 -0.49
C ARG A 384 -10.95 -17.94 -0.41
N LYS A 385 -12.11 -18.48 -0.80
CA LYS A 385 -12.39 -19.93 -0.75
C LYS A 385 -11.49 -20.72 -1.69
N PHE A 386 -11.05 -20.07 -2.76
CA PHE A 386 -10.25 -20.68 -3.82
C PHE A 386 -8.78 -20.25 -3.77
N GLY A 387 -8.38 -19.39 -2.83
CA GLY A 387 -7.00 -18.88 -2.76
C GLY A 387 -6.63 -17.93 -3.90
N LEU A 388 -7.60 -17.18 -4.44
CA LEU A 388 -7.37 -16.10 -5.40
C LEU A 388 -7.60 -14.74 -4.74
N GLY A 389 -6.50 -14.06 -4.46
CA GLY A 389 -6.46 -12.75 -3.84
C GLY A 389 -6.65 -11.59 -4.80
N LEU A 390 -7.04 -10.44 -4.26
CA LEU A 390 -7.03 -9.16 -4.95
C LEU A 390 -6.14 -8.18 -4.19
N LEU A 391 -5.26 -7.47 -4.88
CA LEU A 391 -4.61 -6.25 -4.41
C LEU A 391 -5.19 -5.07 -5.17
N VAL A 392 -6.10 -4.34 -4.53
CA VAL A 392 -6.87 -3.24 -5.11
C VAL A 392 -6.18 -1.92 -4.85
N ILE A 393 -5.75 -1.22 -5.90
CA ILE A 393 -4.94 0.00 -5.76
C ILE A 393 -5.68 1.17 -6.40
N SER A 394 -5.95 2.24 -5.63
CA SER A 394 -6.66 3.41 -6.17
C SER A 394 -6.32 4.71 -5.45
N GLN A 395 -6.26 5.82 -6.21
CA GLN A 395 -6.19 7.16 -5.62
C GLN A 395 -7.54 7.77 -5.23
N ARG A 396 -8.64 7.14 -5.63
CA ARG A 396 -9.99 7.65 -5.39
C ARG A 396 -10.82 6.56 -4.72
N PRO A 397 -10.60 6.30 -3.41
CA PRO A 397 -11.36 5.32 -2.65
C PRO A 397 -12.87 5.46 -2.83
N ALA A 398 -13.39 6.69 -2.89
CA ALA A 398 -14.83 6.90 -3.05
C ALA A 398 -15.34 6.37 -4.40
N ARG A 399 -14.51 6.34 -5.45
CA ARG A 399 -14.90 5.89 -6.80
C ARG A 399 -14.79 4.37 -7.01
N VAL A 400 -14.26 3.62 -6.05
CA VAL A 400 -14.19 2.16 -6.12
C VAL A 400 -15.39 1.57 -5.39
N ASP A 401 -15.91 0.46 -5.89
CA ASP A 401 -17.02 -0.24 -5.24
C ASP A 401 -16.75 -0.52 -3.75
N LYS A 402 -17.63 0.00 -2.91
CA LYS A 402 -17.54 -0.11 -1.45
C LYS A 402 -17.58 -1.55 -0.95
N ASN A 403 -18.27 -2.45 -1.66
CA ASN A 403 -18.33 -3.86 -1.27
C ASN A 403 -17.02 -4.56 -1.59
N VAL A 404 -16.26 -4.12 -2.59
CA VAL A 404 -14.91 -4.64 -2.82
C VAL A 404 -13.93 -4.11 -1.77
N ILE A 405 -14.00 -2.80 -1.44
CA ILE A 405 -13.15 -2.23 -0.38
C ILE A 405 -13.43 -2.91 0.96
N SER A 406 -14.70 -3.12 1.34
CA SER A 406 -15.06 -3.74 2.62
C SER A 406 -14.65 -5.22 2.72
N GLN A 407 -14.38 -5.89 1.59
CA GLN A 407 -13.88 -7.27 1.57
C GLN A 407 -12.34 -7.33 1.62
N CYS A 408 -11.66 -6.18 1.54
CA CYS A 408 -10.22 -6.09 1.74
C CYS A 408 -9.91 -6.03 3.23
N ASN A 409 -9.46 -7.15 3.79
CA ASN A 409 -9.10 -7.21 5.20
C ASN A 409 -7.86 -6.36 5.50
N THR A 410 -6.82 -6.47 4.67
CA THR A 410 -5.64 -5.61 4.83
C THR A 410 -5.84 -4.31 4.07
N GLN A 411 -5.87 -3.19 4.79
CA GLN A 411 -6.01 -1.86 4.21
C GLN A 411 -4.79 -1.01 4.53
N ILE A 412 -4.10 -0.56 3.50
CA ILE A 412 -2.90 0.28 3.61
C ILE A 412 -3.28 1.68 3.11
N ILE A 413 -3.48 2.59 4.05
CA ILE A 413 -4.01 3.92 3.80
C ILE A 413 -2.84 4.92 3.90
N LEU A 414 -2.39 5.41 2.75
CA LEU A 414 -1.47 6.53 2.68
C LEU A 414 -2.23 7.83 2.87
N ARG A 415 -1.50 8.95 2.76
CA ARG A 415 -2.12 10.28 2.88
C ARG A 415 -3.33 10.44 1.96
N VAL A 416 -4.48 10.80 2.53
CA VAL A 416 -5.72 11.15 1.82
C VAL A 416 -6.27 12.44 2.41
N THR A 417 -6.67 13.39 1.55
CA THR A 417 -7.11 14.72 1.99
C THR A 417 -8.52 15.08 1.51
N ASN A 418 -9.06 14.36 0.53
CA ASN A 418 -10.39 14.62 0.01
C ASN A 418 -11.46 14.12 1.00
N PRO A 419 -12.45 14.95 1.40
CA PRO A 419 -13.48 14.54 2.36
C PRO A 419 -14.32 13.34 1.92
N ASN A 420 -14.63 13.22 0.62
CA ASN A 420 -15.42 12.10 0.08
C ASN A 420 -14.63 10.79 0.18
N ASP A 421 -13.34 10.82 -0.16
CA ASP A 421 -12.46 9.66 -0.06
C ASP A 421 -12.22 9.25 1.39
N LEU A 422 -12.03 10.21 2.30
CA LEU A 422 -11.93 9.94 3.74
C LEU A 422 -13.21 9.32 4.30
N ASN A 423 -14.37 9.81 3.87
CA ASN A 423 -15.65 9.23 4.27
C ASN A 423 -15.85 7.81 3.73
N ALA A 424 -15.36 7.52 2.52
CA ALA A 424 -15.38 6.18 1.97
C ALA A 424 -14.48 5.23 2.79
N ILE A 425 -13.27 5.67 3.13
CA ILE A 425 -12.35 4.93 4.01
C ILE A 425 -13.00 4.67 5.37
N LYS A 426 -13.53 5.72 6.02
CA LYS A 426 -14.18 5.60 7.34
C LYS A 426 -15.34 4.60 7.34
N LYS A 427 -16.07 4.47 6.23
CA LYS A 427 -17.19 3.51 6.10
C LYS A 427 -16.73 2.10 5.73
N GLY A 428 -15.60 1.96 5.05
CA GLY A 428 -15.05 0.68 4.59
C GLY A 428 -14.06 0.04 5.57
N VAL A 429 -13.60 0.78 6.60
CA VAL A 429 -12.64 0.31 7.60
C VAL A 429 -13.33 0.22 8.96
N GLU A 430 -13.37 -0.98 9.54
CA GLU A 430 -13.83 -1.17 10.92
C GLU A 430 -12.79 -0.64 11.91
N GLY A 431 -13.25 -0.07 13.02
CA GLY A 431 -12.37 0.39 14.12
C GLY A 431 -11.65 1.73 13.88
N LEU A 432 -11.93 2.44 12.80
CA LEU A 432 -11.25 3.71 12.50
C LEU A 432 -11.81 4.88 13.34
N THR A 433 -11.00 5.44 14.25
CA THR A 433 -11.39 6.56 15.11
C THR A 433 -11.33 7.91 14.39
N ALA A 434 -12.00 8.94 14.94
CA ALA A 434 -11.91 10.30 14.39
C ALA A 434 -10.48 10.85 14.39
N GLU A 435 -9.70 10.50 15.41
CA GLU A 435 -8.28 10.88 15.54
C GLU A 435 -7.43 10.26 14.43
N MET A 436 -7.65 8.97 14.13
CA MET A 436 -6.97 8.28 13.02
C MET A 436 -7.30 8.91 11.66
N VAL A 437 -8.55 9.34 11.43
CA VAL A 437 -8.93 10.09 10.21
C VAL A 437 -8.13 11.38 10.09
N ASP A 438 -7.96 12.10 11.19
CA ASP A 438 -7.19 13.35 11.20
C ASP A 438 -5.69 13.13 11.02
N GLU A 439 -5.19 11.98 11.43
CA GLU A 439 -3.81 11.54 11.22
C GLU A 439 -3.54 11.19 9.75
N ILE A 440 -4.45 10.44 9.10
CA ILE A 440 -4.37 10.12 7.65
C ILE A 440 -4.19 11.39 6.79
N LYS A 441 -4.83 12.51 7.17
CA LYS A 441 -4.69 13.79 6.44
C LYS A 441 -3.27 14.37 6.49
N ARG A 442 -2.54 14.07 7.57
CA ARG A 442 -1.24 14.65 7.93
C ARG A 442 -0.06 13.74 7.61
N LEU A 443 -0.30 12.45 7.33
CA LEU A 443 0.76 11.48 7.00
C LEU A 443 1.76 12.02 5.97
N PRO A 444 3.07 11.90 6.21
CA PRO A 444 4.08 12.25 5.21
C PRO A 444 4.09 11.23 4.05
N PRO A 445 4.60 11.61 2.86
CA PRO A 445 4.81 10.65 1.77
C PRO A 445 5.74 9.51 2.18
N GLY A 446 5.38 8.28 1.82
CA GLY A 446 6.13 7.09 2.24
C GLY A 446 5.72 6.54 3.60
N THR A 447 4.70 7.12 4.25
CA THR A 447 4.13 6.61 5.50
C THR A 447 2.66 6.24 5.26
N ALA A 448 2.22 5.16 5.89
CA ALA A 448 0.88 4.61 5.75
C ALA A 448 0.31 4.19 7.11
N LEU A 449 -0.99 4.40 7.30
CA LEU A 449 -1.76 3.71 8.32
C LEU A 449 -2.10 2.31 7.79
N VAL A 450 -1.70 1.27 8.51
CA VAL A 450 -1.97 -0.12 8.17
C VAL A 450 -3.03 -0.66 9.11
N VAL A 451 -4.10 -1.16 8.51
CA VAL A 451 -5.20 -1.86 9.20
C VAL A 451 -5.22 -3.28 8.68
N ASN A 452 -5.24 -4.25 9.60
CA ASN A 452 -5.36 -5.67 9.29
C ASN A 452 -6.03 -6.32 10.50
N PRO A 453 -7.02 -7.22 10.33
CA PRO A 453 -7.70 -7.92 11.42
C PRO A 453 -6.79 -8.73 12.35
N GLU A 454 -5.58 -9.08 11.92
CA GLU A 454 -4.57 -9.76 12.74
C GLU A 454 -3.75 -8.77 13.60
N LEU A 455 -3.83 -7.48 13.29
CA LEU A 455 -3.27 -6.43 14.14
C LEU A 455 -4.28 -6.05 15.22
N GLU A 456 -3.80 -5.89 16.45
CA GLU A 456 -4.63 -5.50 17.58
C GLU A 456 -5.12 -4.05 17.49
N ASN A 457 -4.34 -3.20 16.83
CA ASN A 457 -4.70 -1.82 16.53
C ASN A 457 -4.08 -1.39 15.20
N PRO A 458 -4.69 -0.42 14.50
CA PRO A 458 -4.04 0.26 13.38
C PRO A 458 -2.66 0.79 13.78
N ILE A 459 -1.67 0.61 12.92
CA ILE A 459 -0.30 1.07 13.13
C ILE A 459 0.16 1.97 12.01
N ILE A 460 1.02 2.93 12.32
CA ILE A 460 1.63 3.81 11.32
C ILE A 460 2.99 3.25 10.95
N VAL A 461 3.20 3.09 9.64
CA VAL A 461 4.36 2.40 9.08
C VAL A 461 5.08 3.32 8.12
N ASN A 462 6.37 3.51 8.35
CA ASN A 462 7.30 4.06 7.39
C ASN A 462 7.64 2.97 6.36
N ILE A 463 7.00 3.05 5.20
CA ILE A 463 7.14 2.08 4.12
C ILE A 463 8.61 2.02 3.69
N ARG A 464 9.14 0.79 3.60
CA ARG A 464 10.53 0.59 3.20
C ARG A 464 10.76 1.05 1.77
N THR A 465 12.01 1.37 1.47
CA THR A 465 12.42 1.60 0.08
C THR A 465 12.28 0.31 -0.75
N ARG A 466 12.02 0.45 -2.05
CA ARG A 466 11.89 -0.67 -2.99
C ARG A 466 13.24 -1.26 -3.32
N LYS A 467 13.34 -2.59 -3.33
CA LYS A 467 14.55 -3.33 -3.77
C LYS A 467 14.75 -3.18 -5.28
N SER A 468 13.65 -3.11 -6.04
CA SER A 468 13.62 -2.94 -7.49
C SER A 468 13.32 -1.50 -7.90
N ARG A 469 13.71 -1.11 -9.12
CA ARG A 469 13.52 0.25 -9.63
C ARG A 469 12.04 0.61 -9.65
N HIS A 470 11.72 1.88 -9.40
CA HIS A 470 10.36 2.40 -9.55
C HIS A 470 10.16 3.02 -10.94
N GLY A 471 9.12 2.61 -11.67
CA GLY A 471 8.82 3.07 -13.02
C GLY A 471 8.03 4.40 -13.11
N GLY A 472 7.36 4.80 -12.03
CA GLY A 472 6.46 5.96 -11.99
C GLY A 472 7.14 7.31 -11.70
N ALA A 473 8.46 7.44 -11.88
CA ALA A 473 9.14 8.71 -11.65
C ALA A 473 8.56 9.79 -12.58
N SER A 474 8.08 10.90 -12.01
CA SER A 474 7.58 12.04 -12.78
C SER A 474 8.68 12.51 -13.74
N VAL A 475 8.38 12.51 -15.04
CA VAL A 475 9.30 13.02 -16.05
C VAL A 475 9.56 14.48 -15.71
N SER A 476 10.80 14.81 -15.34
CA SER A 476 11.16 16.20 -15.04
C SER A 476 10.98 17.04 -16.31
N VAL A 477 9.96 17.89 -16.33
CA VAL A 477 9.66 18.78 -17.48
C VAL A 477 10.83 19.73 -17.77
N VAL A 478 11.63 20.05 -16.74
CA VAL A 478 12.85 20.84 -16.88
C VAL A 478 14.07 19.92 -16.70
N LYS A 479 14.67 19.48 -17.82
CA LYS A 479 15.99 18.85 -17.81
C LYS A 479 17.02 19.84 -17.24
N GLY A 480 17.43 19.67 -15.98
CA GLY A 480 18.64 20.31 -15.45
C GLY A 480 18.59 20.94 -14.05
N THR A 481 17.45 21.01 -13.37
CA THR A 481 17.37 21.70 -12.07
C THR A 481 17.58 20.82 -10.84
N GLU A 482 17.33 19.51 -10.92
CA GLU A 482 17.56 18.61 -9.78
C GLU A 482 19.05 18.34 -9.51
N LYS A 483 19.87 18.20 -10.57
CA LYS A 483 21.33 18.01 -10.39
C LYS A 483 22.02 19.21 -9.74
N LYS A 484 21.50 20.44 -9.90
CA LYS A 484 22.03 21.65 -9.24
C LYS A 484 21.50 21.85 -7.81
N LYS A 485 20.19 21.63 -7.56
CA LYS A 485 19.64 21.77 -6.20
C LYS A 485 20.14 20.69 -5.22
N ARG A 486 20.43 19.48 -5.69
CA ARG A 486 20.95 18.39 -4.84
C ARG A 486 22.43 18.60 -4.51
N THR A 487 23.26 19.03 -5.46
CA THR A 487 24.68 19.36 -5.22
C THR A 487 24.86 20.62 -4.37
N GLU A 488 24.05 21.66 -4.54
CA GLU A 488 24.12 22.86 -3.68
C GLU A 488 23.69 22.60 -2.24
N ARG A 489 22.71 21.70 -2.01
CA ARG A 489 22.31 21.28 -0.66
C ARG A 489 23.36 20.41 0.03
N THR A 490 23.99 19.46 -0.67
CA THR A 490 25.09 18.67 -0.07
C THR A 490 26.35 19.50 0.13
N ALA A 491 26.67 20.45 -0.75
CA ALA A 491 27.79 21.38 -0.57
C ALA A 491 27.58 22.31 0.64
N LYS A 492 26.39 22.90 0.80
CA LYS A 492 26.06 23.72 1.99
C LYS A 492 26.08 22.94 3.30
N VAL A 493 25.68 21.67 3.30
CA VAL A 493 25.73 20.83 4.51
C VAL A 493 27.18 20.45 4.87
N ARG A 494 28.05 20.19 3.89
CA ARG A 494 29.49 19.97 4.11
C ARG A 494 30.19 21.23 4.62
N ASP A 495 29.97 22.38 3.99
CA ASP A 495 30.57 23.66 4.42
C ASP A 495 30.18 24.07 5.85
N VAL A 496 28.96 23.75 6.29
CA VAL A 496 28.49 24.02 7.67
C VAL A 496 29.10 23.04 8.67
N LYS A 497 29.35 21.79 8.27
CA LYS A 497 29.99 20.76 9.11
C LYS A 497 31.48 21.05 9.28
N ASP A 498 32.18 21.39 8.19
CA ASP A 498 33.61 21.73 8.19
C ASP A 498 33.87 23.03 8.97
N LYS A 499 33.00 24.04 8.85
CA LYS A 499 33.08 25.26 9.68
C LYS A 499 32.79 25.02 11.16
N LYS A 500 31.98 24.01 11.51
CA LYS A 500 31.72 23.62 12.91
C LYS A 500 32.89 22.82 13.49
N GLU A 501 33.51 21.93 12.73
CA GLU A 501 34.70 21.16 13.13
C GLU A 501 35.92 22.08 13.29
N ALA A 502 36.17 22.98 12.33
CA ALA A 502 37.25 23.97 12.44
C ALA A 502 37.08 24.95 13.62
N LYS A 503 35.83 25.29 13.99
CA LYS A 503 35.53 26.07 15.21
C LYS A 503 35.73 25.27 16.50
N LYS A 504 35.53 23.94 16.47
CA LYS A 504 35.73 23.03 17.60
C LYS A 504 37.24 22.82 17.84
N GLU A 505 38.01 22.59 16.78
CA GLU A 505 39.47 22.48 16.86
C GLU A 505 40.15 23.78 17.31
N LYS A 506 39.70 24.96 16.85
CA LYS A 506 40.18 26.25 17.36
C LYS A 506 39.81 26.52 18.82
N LYS A 507 38.69 25.97 19.32
CA LYS A 507 38.33 26.05 20.74
C LYS A 507 39.17 25.10 21.60
N ASP A 508 39.47 23.91 21.10
CA ASP A 508 40.28 22.92 21.81
C ASP A 508 41.77 23.28 21.81
N SER A 509 42.29 23.90 20.74
CA SER A 509 43.67 24.43 20.71
C SER A 509 43.85 25.63 21.66
N LYS A 510 42.87 26.54 21.74
CA LYS A 510 42.86 27.63 22.73
C LYS A 510 42.72 27.12 24.17
N LYS A 511 41.98 26.04 24.42
CA LYS A 511 41.90 25.39 25.75
C LYS A 511 43.22 24.71 26.13
N LYS A 512 43.91 24.06 25.19
CA LYS A 512 45.23 23.46 25.41
C LYS A 512 46.32 24.51 25.66
N SER A 513 46.32 25.64 24.95
CA SER A 513 47.31 26.70 25.20
C SER A 513 47.08 27.42 26.54
N ARG A 514 45.82 27.63 26.95
CA ARG A 514 45.49 28.19 28.28
C ARG A 514 45.90 27.25 29.42
N LYS A 515 45.71 25.93 29.27
CA LYS A 515 46.18 24.93 30.25
C LYS A 515 47.71 24.84 30.30
N GLY A 516 48.41 24.97 29.17
CA GLY A 516 49.87 25.01 29.13
C GLY A 516 50.48 26.27 29.74
N PHE A 517 49.81 27.42 29.58
CA PHE A 517 50.23 28.69 30.16
C PHE A 517 50.02 28.75 31.68
N LEU A 518 48.90 28.23 32.19
CA LEU A 518 48.63 28.13 33.63
C LEU A 518 49.57 27.15 34.35
N ARG A 519 50.01 26.07 33.67
CA ARG A 519 50.97 25.12 34.23
C ARG A 519 52.38 25.72 34.37
N ARG A 520 52.82 26.58 33.44
CA ARG A 520 54.12 27.28 33.55
C ARG A 520 54.17 28.41 34.59
N MET A 521 53.02 28.90 35.05
CA MET A 521 52.98 30.00 36.02
C MET A 521 52.87 29.53 37.48
N PHE A 522 52.51 28.26 37.73
CA PHE A 522 52.22 27.75 39.09
C PHE A 522 52.77 26.33 39.38
N GLY A 523 53.72 25.80 38.60
CA GLY A 523 54.36 24.50 38.87
C GLY A 523 55.00 23.85 37.66
#